data_AF-A0A7K5AA37-F1
#
_entry.id   AF-A0A7K5AA37-F1
#
_cell.length_a   1.000
_cell.length_b   1.000
_cell.length_c   1.000
_cell.angle_alpha   90.00
_cell.angle_beta   90.00
_cell.angle_gamma   90.00
#
_symmetry.space_group_name_H-M   'P 1'
#
loop_
_entity.id
_entity.type
_entity.pdbx_description
1 polymer ?
#
loop_
_entity_poly.entity_id
_entity_poly.type
_entity_poly.pdbx_seq_one_letter_code
_entity_poly.pdbx_strand_id
1 'polypeptide(L)'
;TTANMSWVQVAVSQSGEDIFDDEADEMYLLQKEWNTTMKQRLKEGYREGIEAGKELTLQEGFNQGYRHGAELMATCGQFRGTLNALLSWCHLNGHDSALSKINNLLNVIGKHEEDVLKYLNSIGQQPHLGHILDSVQDMDLNHTAPAGTEYNEGKGGKHEASGSSGESICRNNVEVGSMQSECSKAKLSTDPEQSTLAWVKKQTIWLVEQLGLSLEILHHVQQL
;
A
#
# COMPACT_ATOMS: atom_id res chain seq x y z
N THR A 1 -85.48 -40.59 11.27
CA THR A 1 -84.04 -40.77 10.98
C THR A 1 -83.65 -39.80 9.90
N THR A 2 -83.03 -38.67 10.25
CA THR A 2 -82.10 -37.90 9.39
C THR A 2 -81.53 -36.78 10.24
N ALA A 3 -80.29 -36.99 10.71
CA ALA A 3 -79.53 -35.98 11.45
C ALA A 3 -79.23 -34.82 10.49
N ASN A 4 -79.75 -33.64 10.80
CA ASN A 4 -79.45 -32.43 10.07
C ASN A 4 -77.99 -32.06 10.39
N MET A 5 -77.11 -32.16 9.38
CA MET A 5 -75.66 -32.11 9.56
C MET A 5 -75.19 -30.70 9.92
N SER A 6 -75.14 -30.41 11.22
CA SER A 6 -74.65 -29.15 11.80
C SER A 6 -73.23 -28.78 11.38
N TRP A 7 -72.40 -29.76 10.99
CA TRP A 7 -71.03 -29.54 10.55
C TRP A 7 -70.94 -28.87 9.17
N VAL A 8 -71.94 -29.07 8.31
CA VAL A 8 -71.98 -28.45 6.97
C VAL A 8 -72.23 -26.95 7.07
N GLN A 9 -72.99 -26.51 8.09
CA GLN A 9 -73.29 -25.09 8.32
C GLN A 9 -72.10 -24.33 8.92
N VAL A 10 -71.25 -25.03 9.69
CA VAL A 10 -69.99 -24.48 10.20
C VAL A 10 -68.97 -24.31 9.07
N ALA A 11 -68.89 -25.27 8.14
CA ALA A 11 -67.98 -25.19 7.00
C ALA A 11 -68.35 -24.07 6.00
N VAL A 12 -69.64 -23.76 5.84
CA VAL A 12 -70.10 -22.69 4.94
C VAL A 12 -69.92 -21.29 5.54
N SER A 13 -69.91 -21.17 6.87
CA SER A 13 -69.83 -19.87 7.57
C SER A 13 -68.40 -19.33 7.72
N GLN A 14 -67.36 -20.09 7.34
CA GLN A 14 -65.94 -19.68 7.38
C GLN A 14 -65.40 -19.31 5.99
N SER A 15 -66.27 -18.92 5.05
CA SER A 15 -65.88 -18.59 3.67
C SER A 15 -65.50 -17.11 3.49
N GLY A 16 -64.72 -16.53 4.41
CA GLY A 16 -64.41 -15.09 4.31
C GLY A 16 -63.28 -14.54 5.18
N GLU A 17 -62.47 -15.38 5.82
CA GLU A 17 -61.19 -14.92 6.37
C GLU A 17 -60.09 -15.45 5.46
N ASP A 18 -59.43 -14.53 4.78
CA ASP A 18 -58.22 -14.76 4.01
C ASP A 18 -57.11 -15.16 5.01
N ILE A 19 -56.97 -16.47 5.24
CA ILE A 19 -56.07 -17.06 6.24
C ILE A 19 -54.60 -17.04 5.76
N PHE A 20 -54.34 -16.64 4.52
CA PHE A 20 -53.02 -16.58 3.93
C PHE A 20 -52.80 -15.24 3.22
N ASP A 21 -52.38 -14.22 3.96
CA ASP A 21 -51.65 -13.09 3.38
C ASP A 21 -50.19 -13.52 3.11
N ASP A 22 -50.03 -14.61 2.35
CA ASP A 22 -48.74 -15.21 1.98
C ASP A 22 -47.86 -14.18 1.23
N GLU A 23 -48.48 -13.25 0.48
CA GLU A 23 -47.78 -12.16 -0.23
C GLU A 23 -47.24 -11.07 0.72
N ALA A 24 -47.92 -10.73 1.81
CA ALA A 24 -47.37 -9.79 2.80
C ALA A 24 -46.21 -10.38 3.60
N ASP A 25 -46.25 -11.68 3.92
CA ASP A 25 -45.15 -12.37 4.58
C ASP A 25 -43.93 -12.51 3.64
N GLU A 26 -44.14 -12.80 2.35
CA GLU A 26 -43.06 -12.80 1.35
C GLU A 26 -42.44 -11.41 1.17
N MET A 27 -43.25 -10.35 1.08
CA MET A 27 -42.77 -8.96 0.95
C MET A 27 -41.96 -8.53 2.18
N TYR A 28 -42.41 -8.90 3.38
CA TYR A 28 -41.69 -8.62 4.62
C TYR A 28 -40.36 -9.37 4.70
N LEU A 29 -40.33 -10.64 4.27
CA LEU A 29 -39.10 -11.44 4.18
C LEU A 29 -38.11 -10.81 3.18
N LEU A 30 -38.58 -10.43 1.98
CA LEU A 30 -37.79 -9.74 0.97
C LEU A 30 -37.19 -8.43 1.52
N GLN A 31 -37.99 -7.63 2.23
CA GLN A 31 -37.52 -6.37 2.82
C GLN A 31 -36.49 -6.60 3.94
N LYS A 32 -36.66 -7.66 4.74
CA LYS A 32 -35.72 -8.05 5.79
C LYS A 32 -34.39 -8.56 5.22
N GLU A 33 -34.45 -9.40 4.19
CA GLU A 33 -33.27 -9.88 3.48
C GLU A 33 -32.52 -8.72 2.83
N TRP A 34 -33.22 -7.85 2.11
CA TRP A 34 -32.63 -6.65 1.50
C TRP A 34 -31.94 -5.76 2.53
N ASN A 35 -32.60 -5.46 3.66
CA ASN A 35 -32.01 -4.68 4.74
C ASN A 35 -30.75 -5.33 5.34
N THR A 36 -30.78 -6.66 5.50
CA THR A 36 -29.65 -7.41 6.05
C THR A 36 -28.48 -7.42 5.08
N THR A 37 -28.74 -7.71 3.80
CA THR A 37 -27.74 -7.67 2.74
C THR A 37 -27.15 -6.27 2.59
N MET A 38 -27.96 -5.22 2.66
CA MET A 38 -27.48 -3.84 2.55
C MET A 38 -26.57 -3.46 3.72
N LYS A 39 -26.95 -3.79 4.96
CA LYS A 39 -26.10 -3.61 6.14
C LYS A 39 -24.79 -4.39 6.03
N GLN A 40 -24.83 -5.60 5.50
CA GLN A 40 -23.64 -6.41 5.28
C GLN A 40 -22.72 -5.78 4.24
N ARG A 41 -23.25 -5.31 3.10
CA ARG A 41 -22.47 -4.66 2.05
C ARG A 41 -21.79 -3.36 2.52
N LEU A 42 -22.46 -2.57 3.37
CA LEU A 42 -21.85 -1.37 3.95
C LEU A 42 -20.64 -1.70 4.83
N LYS A 43 -20.77 -2.72 5.69
CA LYS A 43 -19.67 -3.21 6.54
C LYS A 43 -18.54 -3.82 5.71
N GLU A 44 -18.90 -4.54 4.65
CA GLU A 44 -17.94 -5.11 3.70
C GLU A 44 -17.13 -4.02 3.01
N GLY A 45 -17.80 -3.05 2.38
CA GLY A 45 -17.13 -1.98 1.64
C GLY A 45 -16.21 -1.13 2.52
N TYR A 46 -16.58 -0.89 3.79
CA TYR A 46 -15.69 -0.21 4.72
C TYR A 46 -14.43 -1.03 5.02
N ARG A 47 -14.58 -2.34 5.27
CA ARG A 47 -13.44 -3.24 5.52
C ARG A 47 -12.54 -3.36 4.29
N GLU A 48 -13.12 -3.54 3.11
CA GLU A 48 -12.41 -3.57 1.84
C GLU A 48 -11.65 -2.26 1.59
N GLY A 49 -12.27 -1.10 1.84
CA GLY A 49 -11.63 0.20 1.67
C GLY A 49 -10.43 0.41 2.59
N ILE A 50 -10.53 -0.01 3.86
CA ILE A 50 -9.41 0.03 4.80
C ILE A 50 -8.29 -0.90 4.35
N GLU A 51 -8.62 -2.12 3.94
CA GLU A 51 -7.60 -3.10 3.52
C GLU A 51 -6.90 -2.65 2.24
N ALA A 52 -7.64 -2.15 1.25
CA ALA A 52 -7.08 -1.57 0.04
C ALA A 52 -6.16 -0.37 0.35
N GLY A 53 -6.52 0.47 1.32
CA GLY A 53 -5.68 1.58 1.77
C GLY A 53 -4.36 1.12 2.41
N LYS A 54 -4.39 0.05 3.22
CA LYS A 54 -3.18 -0.55 3.80
C LYS A 54 -2.28 -1.12 2.71
N GLU A 55 -2.86 -1.90 1.80
CA GLU A 55 -2.12 -2.52 0.72
C GLU A 55 -1.44 -1.46 -0.16
N LEU A 56 -2.16 -0.41 -0.52
CA LEU A 56 -1.61 0.70 -1.30
C LEU A 56 -0.45 1.39 -0.58
N THR A 57 -0.62 1.71 0.70
CA THR A 57 0.42 2.38 1.50
C THR A 57 1.64 1.48 1.69
N LEU A 58 1.42 0.18 1.92
CA LEU A 58 2.48 -0.82 2.05
C LEU A 58 3.25 -0.97 0.74
N GLN A 59 2.55 -1.06 -0.39
CA GLN A 59 3.17 -1.21 -1.70
C GLN A 59 3.99 0.03 -2.07
N GLU A 60 3.51 1.24 -1.75
CA GLU A 60 4.26 2.47 -1.98
C GLU A 60 5.54 2.50 -1.13
N GLY A 61 5.44 2.15 0.15
CA GLY A 61 6.59 2.02 1.04
C GLY A 61 7.61 0.98 0.54
N PHE A 62 7.13 -0.17 0.06
CA PHE A 62 7.97 -1.20 -0.55
C PHE A 62 8.66 -0.70 -1.82
N ASN A 63 7.93 -0.08 -2.74
CA ASN A 63 8.48 0.45 -3.99
C ASN A 63 9.56 1.51 -3.71
N GLN A 64 9.31 2.41 -2.75
CA GLN A 64 10.26 3.43 -2.34
C GLN A 64 11.52 2.80 -1.74
N GLY A 65 11.36 1.88 -0.79
CA GLY A 65 12.48 1.18 -0.16
C GLY A 65 13.30 0.35 -1.15
N TYR A 66 12.62 -0.38 -2.05
CA TYR A 66 13.25 -1.17 -3.10
C TYR A 66 14.08 -0.29 -4.03
N ARG A 67 13.50 0.80 -4.56
CA ARG A 67 14.21 1.71 -5.46
C ARG A 67 15.43 2.32 -4.79
N HIS A 68 15.29 2.81 -3.56
CA HIS A 68 16.39 3.43 -2.84
C HIS A 68 17.50 2.43 -2.50
N GLY A 69 17.14 1.23 -2.01
CA GLY A 69 18.09 0.17 -1.73
C GLY A 69 18.80 -0.34 -2.97
N ALA A 70 18.07 -0.52 -4.08
CA ALA A 70 18.62 -0.94 -5.36
C ALA A 70 19.60 0.11 -5.92
N GLU A 71 19.24 1.40 -5.89
CA GLU A 71 20.11 2.49 -6.34
C GLU A 71 21.44 2.54 -5.56
N LEU A 72 21.37 2.43 -4.22
CA LEU A 72 22.56 2.41 -3.37
C LEU A 72 23.44 1.19 -3.61
N MET A 73 22.83 0.01 -3.81
CA MET A 73 23.57 -1.25 -3.92
C MET A 73 24.06 -1.55 -5.35
N ALA A 74 23.40 -1.00 -6.37
CA ALA A 74 23.75 -1.25 -7.78
C ALA A 74 25.21 -0.88 -8.07
N THR A 75 25.65 0.29 -7.61
CA THR A 75 27.01 0.78 -7.81
C THR A 75 28.05 -0.10 -7.11
N CYS A 76 27.76 -0.55 -5.88
CA CYS A 76 28.60 -1.52 -5.16
C CYS A 76 28.73 -2.84 -5.94
N GLY A 77 27.59 -3.35 -6.44
CA GLY A 77 27.54 -4.56 -7.26
C GLY A 77 28.34 -4.44 -8.55
N GLN A 78 28.29 -3.28 -9.22
CA GLN A 78 29.08 -3.01 -10.42
C GLN A 78 30.58 -3.02 -10.10
N PHE A 79 31.04 -2.28 -9.09
CA PHE A 79 32.46 -2.28 -8.71
C PHE A 79 32.94 -3.68 -8.30
N ARG A 80 32.12 -4.42 -7.55
CA ARG A 80 32.44 -5.79 -7.16
C ARG A 80 32.52 -6.71 -8.37
N GLY A 81 31.62 -6.59 -9.34
CA GLY A 81 31.67 -7.32 -10.61
C GLY A 81 32.94 -7.02 -11.39
N THR A 82 33.23 -5.73 -11.60
CA THR A 82 34.41 -5.28 -12.35
C THR A 82 35.72 -5.72 -11.68
N LEU A 83 35.84 -5.56 -10.36
CA LEU A 83 37.04 -5.99 -9.63
C LEU A 83 37.21 -7.51 -9.63
N ASN A 84 36.13 -8.30 -9.53
CA ASN A 84 36.23 -9.74 -9.67
C ASN A 84 36.63 -10.17 -11.08
N ALA A 85 36.13 -9.49 -12.12
CA ALA A 85 36.56 -9.73 -13.50
C ALA A 85 38.07 -9.41 -13.67
N LEU A 86 38.53 -8.30 -13.12
CA LEU A 86 39.95 -7.95 -13.09
C LEU A 86 40.78 -8.97 -12.30
N LEU A 87 40.27 -9.45 -11.16
CA LEU A 87 40.94 -10.47 -10.36
C LEU A 87 41.12 -11.77 -11.16
N SER A 88 40.06 -12.25 -11.80
CA SER A 88 40.12 -13.44 -12.67
C SER A 88 41.09 -13.25 -13.83
N TRP A 89 41.08 -12.08 -14.47
CA TRP A 89 42.03 -11.76 -15.54
C TRP A 89 43.48 -11.74 -15.03
N CYS A 90 43.76 -11.14 -13.87
CA CYS A 90 45.09 -11.11 -13.28
C CYS A 90 45.60 -12.52 -12.92
N HIS A 91 44.74 -13.40 -12.40
CA HIS A 91 45.10 -14.81 -12.15
C HIS A 91 45.51 -15.55 -13.43
N LEU A 92 44.84 -15.29 -14.55
CA LEU A 92 45.14 -15.95 -15.82
C LEU A 92 46.43 -15.41 -16.46
N ASN A 93 46.77 -14.15 -16.24
CA ASN A 93 47.91 -13.48 -16.88
C ASN A 93 49.15 -13.36 -15.97
N GLY A 94 49.12 -13.92 -14.75
CA GLY A 94 50.27 -13.93 -13.84
C GLY A 94 50.60 -12.58 -13.19
N HIS A 95 49.63 -11.70 -13.03
CA HIS A 95 49.80 -10.37 -12.42
C HIS A 95 49.62 -10.41 -10.89
N ASP A 96 50.48 -11.15 -10.20
CA ASP A 96 50.35 -11.40 -8.75
C ASP A 96 50.43 -10.11 -7.89
N SER A 97 51.15 -9.10 -8.38
CA SER A 97 51.29 -7.80 -7.70
C SER A 97 49.99 -6.99 -7.65
N ALA A 98 49.05 -7.24 -8.57
CA ALA A 98 47.75 -6.57 -8.61
C ALA A 98 46.70 -7.29 -7.75
N LEU A 99 46.87 -8.59 -7.48
CA LEU A 99 45.90 -9.40 -6.74
C LEU A 99 45.66 -8.89 -5.32
N SER A 100 46.72 -8.52 -4.60
CA SER A 100 46.61 -8.00 -3.23
C SER A 100 45.87 -6.67 -3.19
N LYS A 101 46.11 -5.80 -4.19
CA LYS A 101 45.41 -4.51 -4.35
C LYS A 101 43.94 -4.73 -4.65
N ILE A 102 43.61 -5.62 -5.59
CA ILE A 102 42.22 -5.93 -5.96
C ILE A 102 41.46 -6.52 -4.77
N ASN A 103 42.06 -7.45 -4.03
CA ASN A 103 41.45 -8.02 -2.82
C ASN A 103 41.24 -6.96 -1.72
N ASN A 104 42.16 -5.99 -1.59
CA ASN A 104 41.96 -4.87 -0.67
C ASN A 104 40.75 -4.02 -1.07
N LEU A 105 40.61 -3.67 -2.35
CA LEU A 105 39.47 -2.91 -2.86
C LEU A 105 38.15 -3.66 -2.67
N LEU A 106 38.13 -4.98 -2.93
CA LEU A 106 36.96 -5.83 -2.70
C LEU A 106 36.55 -5.84 -1.23
N ASN A 107 37.51 -5.87 -0.30
CA ASN A 107 37.22 -5.77 1.14
C ASN A 107 36.67 -4.40 1.54
N VAL A 108 37.20 -3.32 0.96
CA VAL A 108 36.69 -1.95 1.19
C VAL A 108 35.23 -1.83 0.73
N ILE A 109 34.90 -2.36 -0.46
CA ILE A 109 33.52 -2.39 -0.95
C ILE A 109 32.64 -3.24 -0.03
N GLY A 110 33.09 -4.43 0.37
CA GLY A 110 32.30 -5.30 1.26
C GLY A 110 31.95 -4.64 2.59
N LYS A 111 32.88 -3.87 3.18
CA LYS A 111 32.60 -3.07 4.38
C LYS A 111 31.61 -1.94 4.10
N HIS A 112 31.76 -1.26 2.97
CA HIS A 112 30.83 -0.21 2.58
C HIS A 112 29.40 -0.75 2.36
N GLU A 113 29.26 -1.93 1.74
CA GLU A 113 27.97 -2.63 1.59
C GLU A 113 27.33 -2.91 2.96
N GLU A 114 28.10 -3.41 3.91
CA GLU A 114 27.63 -3.68 5.28
C GLU A 114 27.20 -2.40 6.01
N ASP A 115 27.97 -1.32 5.89
CA ASP A 115 27.63 -0.01 6.46
C ASP A 115 26.32 0.54 5.87
N VAL A 116 26.13 0.41 4.55
CA VAL A 116 24.89 0.81 3.86
C VAL A 116 23.71 -0.04 4.34
N LEU A 117 23.87 -1.36 4.47
CA LEU A 117 22.81 -2.24 4.97
C LEU A 117 22.42 -1.90 6.42
N LYS A 118 23.42 -1.63 7.26
CA LYS A 118 23.19 -1.22 8.65
C LYS A 118 22.45 0.12 8.71
N TYR A 119 22.81 1.07 7.85
CA TYR A 119 22.10 2.34 7.70
C TYR A 119 20.64 2.10 7.29
N LEU A 120 20.38 1.32 6.24
CA LEU A 120 19.03 1.04 5.76
C LEU A 120 18.15 0.38 6.84
N ASN A 121 18.70 -0.56 7.61
CA ASN A 121 17.99 -1.21 8.71
C ASN A 121 17.66 -0.25 9.87
N SER A 122 18.43 0.82 10.05
CA SER A 122 18.19 1.83 11.09
C SER A 122 17.07 2.81 10.77
N ILE A 123 16.69 2.96 9.49
CA ILE A 123 15.62 3.88 9.03
C ILE A 123 14.23 3.34 9.40
N GLY A 124 14.07 2.01 9.52
CA GLY A 124 12.78 1.37 9.79
C GLY A 124 12.23 1.50 11.21
N GLN A 125 12.93 2.18 12.13
CA GLN A 125 12.49 2.34 13.52
C GLN A 125 11.88 3.72 13.78
N GLN A 126 10.61 3.95 13.37
CA GLN A 126 9.56 4.74 14.08
C GLN A 126 8.39 5.14 13.14
N PRO A 127 7.13 5.32 13.63
CA PRO A 127 6.49 4.82 14.85
C PRO A 127 5.33 3.84 14.57
N HIS A 128 4.88 3.20 15.65
CA HIS A 128 3.93 2.10 15.75
C HIS A 128 2.52 2.42 15.20
N LEU A 129 2.29 2.13 13.91
CA LEU A 129 0.95 2.15 13.29
C LEU A 129 -0.05 1.20 13.97
N GLY A 130 0.43 0.21 14.73
CA GLY A 130 -0.42 -0.74 15.46
C GLY A 130 -1.40 -0.07 16.43
N HIS A 131 -1.01 1.04 17.08
CA HIS A 131 -1.87 1.71 18.05
C HIS A 131 -3.04 2.49 17.43
N ILE A 132 -2.89 2.96 16.19
CA ILE A 132 -3.98 3.64 15.46
C ILE A 132 -5.00 2.60 14.97
N LEU A 133 -4.54 1.41 14.60
CA LEU A 133 -5.38 0.37 14.02
C LEU A 133 -6.31 -0.29 15.05
N ASP A 134 -5.82 -0.54 16.27
CA ASP A 134 -6.65 -1.07 17.36
C ASP A 134 -7.78 -0.12 17.75
N SER A 135 -7.60 1.20 17.52
CA SER A 135 -8.64 2.21 17.78
C SER A 135 -9.75 2.22 16.71
N VAL A 136 -9.51 1.68 15.51
CA VAL A 136 -10.49 1.63 14.41
C VAL A 136 -11.43 0.44 14.53
N GLN A 137 -10.99 -0.64 15.19
CA GLN A 137 -11.83 -1.82 15.49
C GLN A 137 -13.02 -1.47 16.40
N ASP A 138 -12.93 -0.38 17.17
CA ASP A 138 -13.90 0.05 18.18
C ASP A 138 -14.87 1.15 17.71
N MET A 139 -14.80 1.56 16.43
CA MET A 139 -15.77 2.51 15.88
C MET A 139 -17.10 1.79 15.58
N ASP A 140 -18.00 1.81 16.55
CA ASP A 140 -19.36 1.29 16.45
C ASP A 140 -20.20 2.09 15.43
N LEU A 141 -20.21 1.68 14.16
CA LEU A 141 -20.92 2.33 13.05
C LEU A 141 -22.45 2.15 13.07
N ASN A 142 -23.06 1.93 14.24
CA ASN A 142 -24.48 1.65 14.40
C ASN A 142 -25.38 2.90 14.52
N HIS A 143 -24.92 4.11 14.16
CA HIS A 143 -25.81 5.26 14.05
C HIS A 143 -26.60 5.22 12.74
N THR A 144 -27.68 4.44 12.77
CA THR A 144 -28.77 4.57 11.80
C THR A 144 -29.33 5.98 11.95
N ALA A 145 -29.20 6.82 10.91
CA ALA A 145 -29.93 8.09 10.83
C ALA A 145 -31.41 7.81 11.14
N PRO A 146 -32.11 8.65 11.91
CA PRO A 146 -33.48 8.37 12.31
C PRO A 146 -34.32 8.20 11.04
N ALA A 147 -34.98 7.05 10.97
CA ALA A 147 -35.88 6.68 9.89
C ALA A 147 -36.88 7.81 9.62
N GLY A 148 -37.15 8.03 8.34
CA GLY A 148 -37.97 9.12 7.83
C GLY A 148 -39.29 9.28 8.58
N THR A 149 -39.63 10.54 8.81
CA THR A 149 -40.91 10.98 9.32
C THR A 149 -42.03 10.47 8.40
N GLU A 150 -42.99 9.78 9.00
CA GLU A 150 -44.23 9.36 8.36
C GLU A 150 -44.92 10.55 7.68
N TYR A 151 -45.21 10.38 6.40
CA TYR A 151 -46.04 11.26 5.59
C TYR A 151 -47.48 11.16 6.09
N ASN A 152 -47.97 12.21 6.72
CA ASN A 152 -49.40 12.46 6.89
C ASN A 152 -49.74 13.79 6.21
N GLU A 153 -50.64 13.72 5.22
CA GLU A 153 -51.22 14.88 4.56
C GLU A 153 -51.97 15.76 5.56
N GLY A 154 -51.68 17.06 5.55
CA GLY A 154 -52.36 18.04 6.39
C GLY A 154 -52.10 19.48 5.94
N LYS A 155 -53.12 20.08 5.33
CA LYS A 155 -53.24 21.47 4.84
C LYS A 155 -52.49 22.57 5.63
N GLY A 156 -51.84 23.46 4.86
CA GLY A 156 -52.10 24.90 4.92
C GLY A 156 -51.07 25.80 5.63
N GLY A 157 -50.49 26.75 4.86
CA GLY A 157 -50.22 28.12 5.35
C GLY A 157 -48.79 28.48 5.80
N LYS A 158 -48.04 29.08 4.87
CA LYS A 158 -47.00 30.16 4.97
C LYS A 158 -46.20 30.35 6.28
N HIS A 159 -44.86 30.24 6.22
CA HIS A 159 -43.85 31.32 6.09
C HIS A 159 -42.42 30.79 6.37
N GLU A 160 -41.47 31.15 5.48
CA GLU A 160 -40.02 31.45 5.63
C GLU A 160 -39.11 30.58 6.54
N ALA A 161 -37.93 30.11 6.13
CA ALA A 161 -36.81 30.89 5.59
C ALA A 161 -35.69 30.00 4.99
N SER A 162 -34.86 30.67 4.18
CA SER A 162 -33.45 30.37 3.85
C SER A 162 -33.13 29.13 3.01
N GLY A 163 -33.00 29.36 1.71
CA GLY A 163 -32.14 28.55 0.86
C GLY A 163 -30.66 28.79 1.19
N SER A 164 -29.89 27.71 1.29
CA SER A 164 -28.47 27.74 1.03
C SER A 164 -28.12 26.55 0.16
N SER A 165 -27.59 26.87 -1.02
CA SER A 165 -26.85 25.97 -1.89
C SER A 165 -25.76 25.25 -1.11
N GLY A 166 -25.56 23.97 -1.41
CA GLY A 166 -24.59 23.10 -0.77
C GLY A 166 -24.20 21.96 -1.71
N GLU A 167 -23.75 22.35 -2.89
CA GLU A 167 -23.02 21.49 -3.83
C GLU A 167 -21.75 20.97 -3.14
N SER A 168 -21.63 19.64 -2.97
CA SER A 168 -20.33 19.02 -2.69
C SER A 168 -20.01 18.00 -3.77
N ILE A 169 -19.46 18.53 -4.85
CA ILE A 169 -18.64 17.81 -5.81
C ILE A 169 -17.40 17.31 -5.05
N CYS A 170 -17.26 16.00 -4.89
CA CYS A 170 -15.96 15.39 -4.56
C CYS A 170 -15.30 14.92 -5.86
N ARG A 171 -14.94 15.89 -6.71
CA ARG A 171 -13.84 15.73 -7.67
C ARG A 171 -12.56 16.05 -6.91
N ASN A 172 -11.79 15.04 -6.58
CA ASN A 172 -10.39 15.23 -6.23
C ASN A 172 -9.55 14.85 -7.46
N ASN A 173 -9.54 15.74 -8.46
CA ASN A 173 -8.31 15.99 -9.20
C ASN A 173 -7.45 16.83 -8.26
N VAL A 174 -6.74 16.15 -7.36
CA VAL A 174 -5.60 16.76 -6.71
C VAL A 174 -4.40 16.12 -7.37
N GLU A 175 -3.79 16.90 -8.27
CA GLU A 175 -2.37 16.85 -8.54
C GLU A 175 -1.66 17.03 -7.19
N VAL A 176 -1.60 15.97 -6.40
CA VAL A 176 -0.88 15.95 -5.13
C VAL A 176 0.57 15.87 -5.56
N GLY A 177 1.18 17.05 -5.65
CA GLY A 177 2.60 17.22 -5.79
C GLY A 177 3.29 16.22 -4.87
N SER A 178 4.20 15.44 -5.46
CA SER A 178 5.12 14.57 -4.76
C SER A 178 5.61 15.30 -3.52
N MET A 179 5.01 14.99 -2.36
CA MET A 179 5.56 15.36 -1.07
C MET A 179 6.79 14.49 -0.99
N GLN A 180 7.89 15.02 -1.52
CA GLN A 180 9.22 14.52 -1.35
C GLN A 180 9.40 14.44 0.16
N SER A 181 9.11 13.26 0.71
CA SER A 181 9.58 12.88 2.02
C SER A 181 11.10 12.89 1.87
N GLU A 182 11.69 14.04 2.21
CA GLU A 182 13.09 14.18 2.58
C GLU A 182 13.31 13.33 3.84
N CYS A 183 13.16 12.01 3.70
CA CYS A 183 13.57 11.06 4.69
C CYS A 183 15.10 11.05 4.67
N SER A 184 15.67 12.02 5.41
CA SER A 184 17.05 12.02 5.88
C SER A 184 18.11 11.71 4.81
N LYS A 185 18.17 12.56 3.78
CA LYS A 185 19.35 12.63 2.88
C LYS A 185 20.65 12.99 3.63
N ALA A 186 20.53 13.46 4.88
CA ALA A 186 21.58 14.11 5.65
C ALA A 186 22.67 13.19 6.27
N LYS A 187 22.61 11.86 6.14
CA LYS A 187 23.64 10.98 6.74
C LYS A 187 24.53 10.22 5.76
N LEU A 188 24.17 10.15 4.48
CA LEU A 188 24.99 9.51 3.44
C LEU A 188 25.47 10.50 2.36
N SER A 189 25.24 11.81 2.53
CA SER A 189 25.88 12.84 1.69
C SER A 189 27.23 13.23 2.29
N THR A 190 28.14 12.26 2.39
CA THR A 190 29.56 12.60 2.46
C THR A 190 29.94 13.01 1.04
N ASP A 191 30.42 14.24 0.90
CA ASP A 191 30.98 14.86 -0.31
C ASP A 191 31.24 13.88 -1.48
N PRO A 192 30.61 14.05 -2.66
CA PRO A 192 30.75 13.12 -3.79
C PRO A 192 32.22 12.86 -4.18
N GLU A 193 33.14 13.80 -3.92
CA GLU A 193 34.57 13.62 -4.19
C GLU A 193 35.31 12.76 -3.14
N GLN A 194 34.71 12.58 -1.97
CA GLN A 194 35.27 11.91 -0.79
C GLN A 194 34.49 10.66 -0.37
N SER A 195 33.53 10.20 -1.18
CA SER A 195 32.84 8.94 -0.96
C SER A 195 33.78 7.73 -1.13
N THR A 196 33.58 6.69 -0.34
CA THR A 196 34.34 5.43 -0.43
C THR A 196 34.34 4.88 -1.86
N LEU A 197 33.20 4.96 -2.56
CA LEU A 197 33.07 4.51 -3.95
C LEU A 197 33.87 5.40 -4.93
N ALA A 198 33.90 6.72 -4.75
CA ALA A 198 34.74 7.59 -5.58
C ALA A 198 36.24 7.31 -5.38
N TRP A 199 36.65 6.98 -4.15
CA TRP A 199 38.01 6.51 -3.88
C TRP A 199 38.29 5.17 -4.57
N VAL A 200 37.40 4.19 -4.43
CA VAL A 200 37.51 2.88 -5.10
C VAL A 200 37.62 3.06 -6.61
N LYS A 201 36.76 3.89 -7.21
CA LYS A 201 36.80 4.23 -8.64
C LYS A 201 38.18 4.71 -9.09
N LYS A 202 38.73 5.70 -8.38
CA LYS A 202 40.08 6.24 -8.66
C LYS A 202 41.15 5.14 -8.59
N GLN A 203 41.07 4.25 -7.60
CA GLN A 203 42.02 3.14 -7.47
C GLN A 203 41.84 2.10 -8.58
N THR A 204 40.61 1.77 -8.98
CA THR A 204 40.32 0.85 -10.07
C THR A 204 40.82 1.39 -11.41
N ILE A 205 40.63 2.68 -11.70
CA ILE A 205 41.19 3.34 -12.88
C ILE A 205 42.70 3.19 -12.92
N TRP A 206 43.37 3.53 -11.81
CA TRP A 206 44.82 3.42 -11.72
C TRP A 206 45.30 1.98 -11.92
N LEU A 207 44.59 0.98 -11.37
CA LEU A 207 44.90 -0.43 -11.61
C LEU A 207 44.77 -0.83 -13.08
N VAL A 208 43.71 -0.39 -13.77
CA VAL A 208 43.49 -0.68 -15.19
C VAL A 208 44.61 -0.09 -16.04
N GLU A 209 45.05 1.12 -15.74
CA GLU A 209 46.19 1.77 -16.41
C GLU A 209 47.50 1.02 -16.17
N GLN A 210 47.77 0.62 -14.91
CA GLN A 210 48.98 -0.14 -14.57
C GLN A 210 49.04 -1.52 -15.22
N LEU A 211 47.89 -2.15 -15.43
CA LEU A 211 47.78 -3.45 -16.11
C LEU A 211 47.83 -3.32 -17.65
N GLY A 212 47.85 -2.11 -18.20
CA GLY A 212 47.91 -1.88 -19.64
C GLY A 212 46.66 -2.38 -20.38
N LEU A 213 45.51 -2.37 -19.71
CA LEU A 213 44.25 -2.87 -20.28
C LEU A 213 43.66 -1.90 -21.32
N SER A 214 42.77 -2.42 -22.17
CA SER A 214 42.13 -1.67 -23.26
C SER A 214 41.44 -0.38 -22.76
N LEU A 215 41.43 0.65 -23.61
CA LEU A 215 40.74 1.92 -23.38
C LEU A 215 39.23 1.72 -23.14
N GLU A 216 38.64 0.67 -23.71
CA GLU A 216 37.23 0.32 -23.47
C GLU A 216 36.96 -0.03 -22.00
N ILE A 217 37.89 -0.75 -21.35
CA ILE A 217 37.78 -1.12 -19.94
C ILE A 217 37.96 0.12 -19.07
N LEU A 218 38.88 1.01 -19.43
CA LEU A 218 39.07 2.29 -18.76
C LEU A 218 37.79 3.14 -18.81
N HIS A 219 37.18 3.25 -19.99
CA HIS A 219 35.95 3.99 -20.19
C HIS A 219 34.78 3.38 -19.41
N HIS A 220 34.69 2.05 -19.37
CA HIS A 220 33.68 1.36 -18.56
C HIS A 220 33.80 1.73 -17.07
N VAL A 221 35.01 1.69 -16.49
CA VAL A 221 35.22 2.06 -15.08
C VAL A 221 34.95 3.55 -14.83
N GLN A 222 35.21 4.41 -15.82
CA GLN A 222 34.90 5.84 -15.71
C GLN A 222 33.39 6.14 -15.68
N GLN A 223 32.56 5.26 -16.23
CA GLN A 223 31.10 5.41 -16.25
C GLN A 223 30.41 4.90 -14.97
N LEU A 224 31.11 4.14 -14.12
CA LEU A 224 30.65 3.71 -12.79
C LEU A 224 30.66 4.86 -11.78
#